data_AF-A0A7J6TW96-F1
#
_entry.id   AF-A0A7J6TW96-F1
#
_cell.length_a   1.000
_cell.length_b   1.000
_cell.length_c   1.000
_cell.angle_alpha   90.00
_cell.angle_beta   90.00
_cell.angle_gamma   90.00
#
_symmetry.space_group_name_H-M   'P 1'
#
loop_
_entity.id
_entity.type
_entity.pdbx_description
1 polymer ?
#
loop_
_entity_poly.entity_id
_entity_poly.type
_entity_poly.pdbx_seq_one_letter_code
_entity_poly.pdbx_strand_id
1 'polypeptide(L)'
;IGIFGVFDGHGGQAVALYVAKHLVPILTDREAYRQGKYERALHETFMELDRLMITEKGKEEVAMLDKEAQGACPDPILRLPVNT
;
A
#
# COMPACT_ATOMS: atom_id res chain seq x y z
N ILE A 1 -18.17 1.98 -0.19
CA ILE A 1 -17.36 1.30 0.86
C ILE A 1 -16.22 2.24 1.22
N GLY A 2 -15.99 2.50 2.50
CA GLY A 2 -14.82 3.25 2.98
C GLY A 2 -13.75 2.29 3.48
N ILE A 3 -12.49 2.55 3.17
CA ILE A 3 -11.33 1.75 3.62
C ILE A 3 -10.43 2.66 4.45
N PHE A 4 -10.07 2.20 5.64
CA PHE A 4 -9.17 2.88 6.56
C PHE A 4 -8.12 1.88 7.03
N GLY A 5 -6.85 2.30 7.11
CA GLY A 5 -5.75 1.46 7.55
C GLY A 5 -4.65 2.32 8.19
N VAL A 6 -3.98 1.76 9.20
CA VAL A 6 -2.82 2.36 9.86
C VAL A 6 -1.64 1.45 9.62
N PHE A 7 -0.56 1.99 9.06
CA PHE A 7 0.66 1.25 8.76
C PHE A 7 1.80 1.84 9.60
N ASP A 8 2.29 1.06 10.56
CA ASP A 8 3.37 1.46 11.47
C ASP A 8 4.71 0.95 10.91
N GLY A 9 5.53 1.87 10.41
CA GLY A 9 6.84 1.56 9.84
C GLY A 9 7.93 1.49 10.91
N HIS A 10 8.72 0.41 10.91
CA HIS A 10 9.88 0.25 11.79
C HIS A 10 11.19 0.36 10.99
N GLY A 11 12.12 1.21 11.44
CA GLY A 11 13.40 1.47 10.75
C GLY A 11 13.30 2.42 9.54
N GLY A 12 12.14 3.06 9.35
CA GLY A 12 11.84 3.98 8.25
C GLY A 12 10.35 3.93 7.89
N GLN A 13 9.87 4.95 7.18
CA GLN A 13 8.45 5.05 6.78
C GLN A 13 8.17 4.57 5.35
N ALA A 14 9.22 4.23 4.58
CA ALA A 14 9.10 3.89 3.16
C ALA A 14 8.14 2.72 2.88
N VAL A 15 8.24 1.63 3.65
CA VAL A 15 7.37 0.46 3.49
C VAL A 15 5.93 0.79 3.87
N ALA A 16 5.71 1.55 4.96
CA ALA A 16 4.39 1.98 5.37
C ALA A 16 3.71 2.85 4.28
N LEU A 17 4.47 3.78 3.67
CA LEU A 17 4.01 4.59 2.56
C LEU A 17 3.73 3.75 1.30
N TYR A 18 4.57 2.77 1.00
CA TYR A 18 4.38 1.85 -0.13
C TYR A 18 3.06 1.08 0.01
N VAL A 19 2.82 0.48 1.18
CA VAL A 19 1.58 -0.25 1.46
C VAL A 19 0.38 0.69 1.40
N ALA A 20 0.48 1.87 2.02
CA ALA A 20 -0.59 2.85 2.00
C ALA A 20 -0.97 3.27 0.58
N LYS A 21 0.00 3.42 -0.34
CA LYS A 21 -0.23 3.78 -1.74
C LYS A 21 -0.87 2.66 -2.58
N HIS A 22 -0.46 1.41 -2.36
CA HIS A 22 -0.77 0.30 -3.27
C HIS A 22 -1.90 -0.64 -2.78
N LEU A 23 -2.22 -0.65 -1.48
CA LEU A 23 -3.21 -1.58 -0.93
C LEU A 23 -4.59 -1.45 -1.61
N VAL A 24 -5.15 -0.25 -1.70
CA VAL A 24 -6.51 -0.05 -2.22
C VAL A 24 -6.63 -0.38 -3.71
N PRO A 25 -5.73 0.10 -4.60
CA PRO A 25 -5.74 -0.31 -6.00
C PRO A 25 -5.68 -1.83 -6.19
N ILE A 26 -4.77 -2.50 -5.48
CA ILE A 26 -4.62 -3.97 -5.58
C ILE A 26 -5.85 -4.69 -5.04
N LEU A 27 -6.39 -4.26 -3.89
CA LEU A 27 -7.56 -4.86 -3.27
C LEU A 27 -8.80 -4.77 -4.17
N THR A 28 -9.07 -3.58 -4.69
CA THR A 28 -10.25 -3.33 -5.52
C THR A 28 -10.21 -4.05 -6.88
N ASP A 29 -9.01 -4.39 -7.36
CA ASP A 29 -8.86 -5.15 -8.60
C ASP A 29 -9.21 -6.63 -8.44
N ARG A 30 -9.04 -7.21 -7.24
CA ARG A 30 -9.27 -8.64 -6.98
C ARG A 30 -10.69 -9.08 -7.31
N GLU A 31 -10.81 -10.21 -8.00
CA GLU A 31 -12.11 -10.85 -8.26
C GLU A 31 -12.84 -11.18 -6.94
N ALA A 32 -12.11 -11.64 -5.92
CA ALA A 32 -12.66 -11.90 -4.60
C ALA A 32 -13.29 -10.65 -3.97
N TYR A 33 -12.71 -9.45 -4.19
CA TYR A 33 -13.29 -8.20 -3.71
C TYR A 33 -14.60 -7.88 -4.43
N ARG A 34 -14.63 -8.00 -5.77
CA ARG A 34 -15.83 -7.77 -6.59
C ARG A 34 -16.97 -8.75 -6.28
N GLN A 35 -16.64 -9.94 -5.79
CA GLN A 35 -17.60 -10.96 -5.33
C GLN A 35 -18.00 -10.82 -3.85
N GLY A 36 -17.50 -9.80 -3.13
CA GLY A 36 -17.77 -9.60 -1.71
C GLY A 36 -17.06 -10.60 -0.77
N LYS A 37 -16.10 -11.37 -1.28
CA LYS A 37 -15.27 -12.33 -0.52
C LYS A 37 -14.06 -11.60 0.10
N TYR A 38 -14.33 -10.66 1.00
CA TYR A 38 -13.33 -9.70 1.49
C TYR A 38 -12.15 -10.33 2.23
N GLU A 39 -12.36 -11.39 3.02
CA GLU A 39 -11.28 -12.09 3.73
C GLU A 39 -10.22 -12.61 2.74
N ARG A 40 -10.67 -13.31 1.71
CA ARG A 40 -9.81 -13.82 0.64
C ARG A 40 -9.17 -12.68 -0.15
N ALA A 41 -9.94 -11.64 -0.48
CA ALA A 41 -9.43 -10.50 -1.22
C ALA A 41 -8.30 -9.77 -0.46
N LEU A 42 -8.46 -9.58 0.84
CA LEU A 42 -7.43 -8.99 1.71
C LEU A 42 -6.20 -9.89 1.75
N HIS A 43 -6.36 -11.19 2.00
CA HIS A 43 -5.24 -12.14 2.00
C HIS A 43 -4.44 -12.07 0.70
N GLU A 44 -5.12 -12.17 -0.46
CA GLU A 44 -4.49 -12.10 -1.78
C GLU A 44 -3.78 -10.75 -2.01
N THR A 45 -4.34 -9.66 -1.50
CA THR A 45 -3.76 -8.31 -1.61
C THR A 45 -2.45 -8.19 -0.84
N PHE A 46 -2.42 -8.63 0.42
CA PHE A 46 -1.19 -8.58 1.22
C PHE A 46 -0.09 -9.45 0.63
N MET A 47 -0.42 -10.65 0.15
CA MET A 47 0.54 -11.53 -0.51
C MET A 47 1.10 -10.91 -1.80
N GLU A 48 0.28 -10.20 -2.57
CA GLU A 48 0.76 -9.52 -3.77
C GLU A 48 1.64 -8.32 -3.44
N LEU A 49 1.26 -7.50 -2.45
CA LEU A 49 2.07 -6.37 -2.01
C LEU A 49 3.50 -6.81 -1.65
N ASP A 50 3.64 -7.89 -0.88
CA ASP A 50 4.95 -8.44 -0.51
C ASP A 50 5.74 -8.88 -1.75
N ARG A 51 5.09 -9.56 -2.71
CA ARG A 51 5.74 -9.97 -3.97
C ARG A 51 6.19 -8.79 -4.80
N LEU A 52 5.36 -7.76 -4.94
CA LEU A 52 5.67 -6.57 -5.73
C LEU A 52 6.83 -5.79 -5.10
N MET A 53 6.87 -5.70 -3.77
CA MET A 53 7.90 -4.97 -3.04
C MET A 53 9.31 -5.55 -3.23
N ILE A 54 9.43 -6.88 -3.38
CA ILE A 54 10.73 -7.55 -3.59
C ILE A 54 11.19 -7.55 -5.06
N THR A 55 10.36 -7.10 -6.00
CA THR A 55 10.80 -6.89 -7.39
C THR A 55 11.78 -5.73 -7.48
N GLU A 56 12.58 -5.66 -8.54
CA GLU A 56 13.50 -4.52 -8.74
C GLU A 56 12.76 -3.18 -8.75
N LYS A 57 11.62 -3.11 -9.44
CA LYS A 57 10.75 -1.92 -9.44
C LYS A 57 10.21 -1.58 -8.04
N GLY A 58 9.83 -2.60 -7.27
CA GLY A 58 9.36 -2.41 -5.89
C GLY A 58 10.46 -1.87 -4.98
N LYS A 59 11.67 -2.45 -5.05
CA LYS A 59 12.84 -1.99 -4.30
C LYS A 59 13.22 -0.55 -4.67
N GLU A 60 13.20 -0.22 -5.96
CA GLU A 60 13.45 1.13 -6.45
C GLU A 60 12.42 2.12 -5.89
N GLU A 61 11.13 1.80 -5.94
CA GLU A 61 10.07 2.66 -5.40
C GLU A 61 10.18 2.84 -3.89
N VAL A 62 10.45 1.77 -3.14
CA VAL A 62 10.69 1.84 -1.69
C VAL A 62 11.90 2.72 -1.38
N ALA A 63 13.00 2.60 -2.13
CA ALA A 63 14.17 3.45 -1.96
C ALA A 63 13.91 4.93 -2.30
N MET A 64 13.02 5.21 -3.27
CA MET A 64 12.59 6.59 -3.57
C MET A 64 11.74 7.15 -2.44
N LEU A 65 10.75 6.38 -1.96
CA LEU A 65 9.89 6.78 -0.85
C LEU A 65 10.68 7.04 0.43
N ASP A 66 11.74 6.26 0.69
CA ASP A 66 12.64 6.47 1.82
C ASP A 66 13.39 7.82 1.74
N LYS A 67 13.84 8.21 0.55
CA LYS A 67 14.48 9.52 0.33
C LYS A 67 13.51 10.68 0.48
N GLU A 68 12.30 10.56 -0.09
CA GLU A 68 11.24 11.58 0.03
C GLU A 68 10.84 11.79 1.50
N ALA A 69 10.69 10.68 2.22
CA ALA A 69 10.40 10.62 3.64
C ALA A 69 11.45 11.31 4.54
N GLN A 70 12.72 11.32 4.15
CA GLN A 70 13.79 11.96 4.90
C GLN A 70 13.90 13.47 4.62
N GLY A 71 13.40 13.92 3.46
CA GLY A 71 13.44 15.32 3.03
C GLY A 71 12.26 16.18 3.45
N ALA A 72 11.18 15.57 3.96
CA ALA A 72 9.98 16.27 4.40
C ALA A 72 9.37 15.55 5.61
N CYS A 73 8.74 16.30 6.52
CA CYS A 73 7.81 15.71 7.49
C CYS A 73 6.52 15.39 6.71
N PRO A 74 6.25 14.12 6.33
CA PRO A 74 5.11 13.83 5.48
C PRO A 74 3.82 14.08 6.26
N ASP A 75 2.76 14.48 5.57
CA ASP A 75 1.43 14.49 6.18
C ASP A 75 1.12 13.07 6.69
N PRO A 76 0.80 12.88 7.98
CA PRO A 76 0.49 11.57 8.53
C PRO A 76 -0.77 10.95 7.91
N ILE A 77 -1.58 11.73 7.18
CA ILE A 77 -2.79 11.28 6.52
C ILE A 77 -2.55 11.17 5.02
N LEU A 78 -2.26 9.95 4.54
CA LEU A 78 -2.28 9.67 3.11
C LEU A 78 -3.74 9.55 2.63
N ARG A 79 -4.22 10.57 1.92
CA ARG A 79 -5.52 10.53 1.24
C ARG A 79 -5.34 9.93 -0.16
N LEU A 80 -5.73 8.67 -0.32
CA LEU A 80 -5.77 8.07 -1.65
C LEU A 80 -6.91 8.67 -2.48
N PRO A 81 -6.70 8.92 -3.78
CA PRO A 81 -7.78 9.31 -4.67
C PRO A 81 -8.82 8.20 -4.70
N VAL A 82 -10.00 8.49 -4.16
CA VAL A 82 -11.18 7.64 -4.35
C VAL A 82 -11.73 8.02 -5.71
N ASN A 83 -11.33 7.31 -6.76
CA ASN A 83 -12.03 7.40 -8.04
C ASN A 83 -13.41 6.73 -7.86
N THR A 84 -14.38 7.53 -7.44
CA THR A 84 -15.82 7.22 -7.51
C THR A 84 -16.30 7.18 -8.95
#